data_AF-A0AAE3KY37-F1
#
_entry.id   AF-A0AAE3KY37-F1
#
_cell.length_a   1.000
_cell.length_b   1.000
_cell.length_c   1.000
_cell.angle_alpha   90.00
_cell.angle_beta   90.00
_cell.angle_gamma   90.00
#
_symmetry.space_group_name_H-M   'P 1'
#
loop_
_entity.id
_entity.type
_entity.pdbx_description
1 polymer ?
#
loop_
_entity_poly.entity_id
_entity_poly.type
_entity_poly.pdbx_seq_one_letter_code
_entity_poly.pdbx_strand_id
1 'polypeptide(L)' 'MIHIQKRYQDIADEISEEDIDLVKINLTITRKICCGGRDKKDYELGWVEHPKDMKLTTVREYVIRNRVLEVWIEP' A
#
# COMPACT_ATOMS: atom_id res chain seq x y z
N MET A 1 -2.83 -15.34 -5.49
CA MET A 1 -2.98 -14.02 -6.15
C MET A 1 -2.84 -12.92 -5.12
N ILE A 2 -2.40 -11.71 -5.50
CA ILE A 2 -2.34 -10.56 -4.59
C ILE A 2 -3.64 -9.75 -4.70
N HIS A 3 -4.36 -9.60 -3.59
CA HIS A 3 -5.59 -8.82 -3.52
C HIS A 3 -5.35 -7.46 -2.88
N ILE A 4 -5.69 -6.39 -3.58
CA ILE A 4 -5.58 -5.01 -3.11
C ILE A 4 -6.97 -4.40 -2.94
N GLN A 5 -7.29 -3.96 -1.73
CA GLN A 5 -8.51 -3.22 -1.45
C GLN A 5 -8.19 -1.76 -1.15
N LYS A 6 -8.68 -0.86 -2.02
CA LYS A 6 -8.49 0.58 -1.85
C LYS A 6 -9.31 1.14 -0.70
N ARG A 7 -8.78 2.14 -0.02
CA ARG A 7 -9.51 2.90 1.00
C ARG A 7 -10.57 3.76 0.31
N TYR A 8 -11.79 3.77 0.84
CA TYR A 8 -12.94 4.53 0.32
C TYR A 8 -13.45 4.13 -1.08
N GLN A 9 -13.01 2.99 -1.60
CA GLN A 9 -13.55 2.39 -2.80
C GLN A 9 -13.86 0.92 -2.53
N ASP A 10 -15.04 0.45 -2.92
CA ASP A 10 -15.38 -0.98 -2.88
C ASP A 10 -14.70 -1.78 -4.02
N ILE A 11 -13.67 -1.20 -4.62
CA ILE A 11 -12.92 -1.78 -5.72
C ILE A 11 -11.80 -2.63 -5.12
N ALA A 12 -11.85 -3.93 -5.42
CA ALA A 12 -10.77 -4.87 -5.17
C ALA A 12 -10.02 -5.10 -6.49
N ASP A 13 -8.74 -4.75 -6.51
CA ASP A 13 -7.84 -5.02 -7.62
C ASP A 13 -7.13 -6.35 -7.38
N GLU A 14 -6.99 -7.17 -8.42
CA GLU A 14 -6.28 -8.44 -8.38
C GLU A 14 -5.02 -8.35 -9.24
N ILE A 15 -3.88 -8.72 -8.66
CA ILE A 15 -2.58 -8.72 -9.33
C ILE A 15 -2.03 -10.15 -9.32
N SER A 16 -1.53 -10.59 -10.47
CA SER A 16 -0.85 -11.88 -10.58
C SER A 16 0.45 -11.87 -9.78
N GLU A 17 0.69 -12.95 -9.03
CA GLU A 17 1.95 -13.13 -8.28
C GLU A 17 3.13 -13.28 -9.23
N GLU A 18 2.90 -13.80 -10.44
CA GLU A 18 3.94 -13.97 -11.45
C GLU A 18 4.50 -12.65 -11.98
N ASP A 19 3.79 -11.54 -11.76
CA ASP A 19 4.18 -10.21 -12.22
C ASP A 19 4.99 -9.43 -11.15
N ILE A 20 5.01 -9.92 -9.90
CA ILE A 20 5.58 -9.23 -8.74
C ILE A 20 6.59 -10.12 -8.01
N ASP A 21 7.84 -9.68 -7.94
CA ASP A 21 8.89 -10.35 -7.16
C ASP A 21 8.95 -9.83 -5.72
N LEU A 22 8.65 -8.53 -5.53
CA LEU A 22 8.81 -7.82 -4.26
C LEU A 22 7.61 -6.90 -3.99
N VAL A 23 7.18 -6.82 -2.73
CA VAL A 23 6.20 -5.83 -2.28
C VAL A 23 6.86 -4.89 -1.29
N LYS A 24 6.89 -3.59 -1.61
CA LYS A 24 7.31 -2.55 -0.67
C LYS A 24 6.08 -1.97 0.01
N ILE A 25 6.08 -1.97 1.35
CA ILE A 25 4.96 -1.44 2.14
C ILE A 25 5.38 -0.13 2.79
N ASN A 26 4.61 0.92 2.51
CA ASN A 26 4.77 2.24 3.09
C ASN A 26 3.50 2.60 3.88
N LEU A 27 3.67 3.18 5.07
CA LEU A 27 2.60 3.69 5.91
C LEU A 27 2.58 5.21 5.87
N THR A 28 1.50 5.77 5.34
CA THR A 28 1.21 7.20 5.44
C THR A 28 0.35 7.44 6.68
N ILE A 29 0.79 8.34 7.56
CA ILE A 29 -0.02 8.81 8.70
C ILE A 29 -0.29 10.30 8.52
N THR A 30 -1.56 10.66 8.39
CA THR A 30 -2.01 12.05 8.40
C THR A 30 -2.56 12.40 9.78
N ARG A 31 -1.94 13.36 10.49
CA ARG A 31 -2.41 13.83 11.81
C ARG A 31 -2.86 15.28 11.75
N LYS A 32 -3.94 15.60 12.46
CA LYS A 32 -4.35 16.99 12.68
C LYS A 32 -3.41 17.61 13.71
N ILE A 33 -2.84 18.76 13.38
CA ILE A 33 -2.00 19.56 14.28
C ILE A 33 -2.75 20.82 14.73
N CYS A 34 -2.18 21.52 15.71
CA CYS A 34 -2.76 22.75 16.25
C CYS A 34 -3.07 23.76 15.12
N CYS A 35 -4.09 24.59 15.32
CA CYS A 35 -4.53 25.61 14.35
C CYS A 35 -5.08 25.09 13.01
N GLY A 36 -5.54 23.83 12.95
CA GLY A 36 -6.20 23.29 11.76
C GLY A 36 -5.26 22.79 10.67
N GLY A 37 -3.95 22.80 10.91
CA GLY A 37 -2.97 22.19 10.03
C GLY A 37 -3.11 20.66 9.97
N ARG A 38 -2.54 20.08 8.91
CA ARG A 38 -2.38 18.64 8.77
C ARG A 38 -0.90 18.34 8.59
N ASP A 39 -0.38 17.45 9.41
CA ASP A 39 0.97 16.90 9.27
C ASP A 39 0.87 15.52 8.61
N LYS A 40 1.70 15.28 7.59
CA LYS A 40 1.77 14.00 6.88
C LYS A 40 3.16 13.42 7.12
N LYS A 41 3.20 12.19 7.61
CA LYS A 41 4.45 11.43 7.78
C LYS A 41 4.34 10.10 7.06
N ASP A 42 5.32 9.83 6.22
CA ASP A 42 5.45 8.57 5.50
C ASP A 42 6.54 7.73 6.20
N TYR A 43 6.23 6.47 6.47
CA TYR A 43 7.12 5.50 7.10
C TYR A 43 7.29 4.31 6.17
N GLU A 44 8.54 3.88 5.96
CA GLU A 44 8.81 2.60 5.31
C GLU A 44 8.60 1.49 6.34
N LEU A 45 7.63 0.59 6.10
CA LEU A 45 7.38 -0.55 6.98
C LEU A 45 8.26 -1.74 6.65
N GLY A 46 8.65 -1.87 5.37
CA GLY A 46 9.59 -2.88 4.91
C GLY A 46 9.19 -3.51 3.58
N TRP A 47 9.77 -4.68 3.35
CA TRP A 47 9.71 -5.41 2.09
C TRP A 47 9.24 -6.83 2.32
N VAL A 48 8.43 -7.35 1.40
CA VAL A 48 8.01 -8.75 1.34
C VAL A 48 8.54 -9.34 0.04
N GLU A 49 9.39 -10.34 0.16
CA GLU A 49 9.91 -11.11 -0.97
C GLU A 49 8.96 -12.27 -1.29
N HIS A 50 8.76 -12.56 -2.58
CA HIS A 50 7.91 -13.64 -3.06
C HIS A 50 6.50 -13.62 -2.45
N PRO A 51 5.73 -12.53 -2.67
CA PRO A 51 4.38 -12.40 -2.11
C PRO A 51 3.48 -13.52 -2.62
N LYS A 52 2.97 -14.35 -1.71
CA LYS A 52 2.00 -15.40 -2.01
C LYS A 52 0.74 -15.25 -1.17
N ASP A 53 -0.41 -15.30 -1.84
CA ASP A 53 -1.76 -15.21 -1.27
C ASP A 53 -1.96 -13.98 -0.36
N MET A 54 -1.34 -12.87 -0.75
CA MET A 54 -1.30 -11.66 0.07
C MET A 54 -2.58 -10.83 -0.11
N LYS A 55 -3.15 -10.37 1.01
CA LYS A 55 -4.29 -9.45 1.03
C LYS A 55 -3.91 -8.14 1.70
N LEU A 56 -3.92 -7.05 0.93
CA LEU A 56 -3.64 -5.70 1.39
C LEU A 56 -4.93 -4.89 1.45
N THR A 57 -5.24 -4.36 2.62
CA THR A 57 -6.42 -3.53 2.87
C THR A 57 -6.00 -2.09 3.18
N THR A 58 -6.97 -1.16 3.13
CA THR A 58 -6.72 0.27 3.43
C THR A 58 -5.65 0.90 2.54
N VAL A 59 -5.50 0.39 1.30
CA VAL A 59 -4.52 0.89 0.35
C VAL A 59 -4.99 2.24 -0.18
N ARG A 60 -4.19 3.27 0.01
CA ARG A 60 -4.44 4.60 -0.55
C ARG A 60 -4.08 4.60 -2.03
N GLU A 61 -2.88 4.15 -2.33
CA GLU A 61 -2.32 4.10 -3.68
C GLU A 61 -1.32 2.95 -3.77
N TYR A 62 -1.13 2.44 -4.98
CA TYR A 62 -0.07 1.48 -5.28
C TYR A 62 0.48 1.75 -6.68
N VAL A 63 1.73 1.37 -6.89
CA VAL A 63 2.43 1.51 -8.16
C VAL A 63 3.22 0.22 -8.40
N ILE A 64 3.18 -0.28 -9.63
CA ILE A 64 4.00 -1.41 -10.06
C ILE A 64 5.12 -0.87 -10.93
N ARG A 65 6.38 -1.10 -10.53
CA ARG A 65 7.58 -0.73 -11.29
C ARG A 65 8.62 -1.83 -11.18
N ASN A 66 9.20 -2.25 -12.30
CA ASN A 66 10.26 -3.27 -12.33
C ASN A 66 9.91 -4.52 -11.51
N ARG A 67 8.66 -5.02 -11.61
CA ARG A 67 8.16 -6.17 -10.83
C ARG A 67 8.15 -5.97 -9.30
N VAL A 68 8.26 -4.72 -8.85
CA VAL A 68 8.07 -4.32 -7.45
C VAL A 68 6.70 -3.66 -7.31
N LEU A 69 5.89 -4.17 -6.40
CA LEU A 69 4.62 -3.58 -5.98
C LEU A 69 4.89 -2.63 -4.81
N GLU A 70 4.93 -1.33 -5.08
CA GLU A 70 4.99 -0.31 -4.03
C GLU A 70 3.58 0.05 -3.58
N VAL A 71 3.30 -0.11 -2.29
CA VAL A 71 1.98 0.12 -1.70
C VAL A 71 2.08 1.17 -0.61
N TRP A 72 1.14 2.11 -0.60
CA TRP A 72 0.95 3.07 0.47
C TRP A 72 -0.36 2.76 1.18
N ILE A 73 -0.27 2.38 2.45
CA ILE A 73 -1.42 2.19 3.34
C ILE A 73 -1.63 3.44 4.20
N GLU A 74 -2.89 3.80 4.43
CA GLU A 74 -3.25 4.91 5.30
C GLU A 74 -4.33 4.44 6.29
N PRO A 75 -4.06 4.47 7.61
CA PRO A 75 -4.99 4.00 8.64
C PRO A 75 -6.19 4.93 8.81
#